data_AF-A0A354SIZ8-F1
#
_entry.id   AF-A0A354SIZ8-F1
#
_cell.length_a   1.000
_cell.length_b   1.000
_cell.length_c   1.000
_cell.angle_alpha   90.00
_cell.angle_beta   90.00
_cell.angle_gamma   90.00
#
_symmetry.space_group_name_H-M   'P 1'
#
loop_
_entity.id
_entity.type
_entity.pdbx_description
1 polymer ?
#
loop_
_entity_poly.entity_id
_entity_poly.type
_entity_poly.pdbx_seq_one_letter_code
_entity_poly.pdbx_strand_id
1 'polypeptide(L)'
;MSEETHKKEHKPHDDQHLDKLTVKELREIAAEFPHERAIHDMNKEELVAFIKEAKGIKDEPHIHKHRPKGKIKMTKPELKAKIRELKIQRGQALEDRDENKSVALRHQISRLKKISRRVVGV
;
A
#
# COMPACT_ATOMS: atom_id res chain seq x y z
N MET A 1 -2.49 23.71 37.42
CA MET A 1 -1.56 23.64 36.29
C MET A 1 -1.03 22.23 36.26
N SER A 2 -1.78 21.31 35.66
CA SER A 2 -1.38 19.91 35.52
C SER A 2 -1.38 19.64 34.03
N GLU A 3 -0.17 19.66 33.46
CA GLU A 3 0.06 19.51 32.03
C GLU A 3 -0.34 18.10 31.60
N GLU A 4 -1.40 18.01 30.80
CA GLU A 4 -1.83 16.80 30.12
C GLU A 4 -0.76 16.42 29.08
N THR A 5 0.12 15.49 29.43
CA THR A 5 1.02 14.86 28.45
C THR A 5 0.18 14.02 27.48
N HIS A 6 -0.15 14.60 26.33
CA HIS A 6 -0.76 13.91 25.20
C HIS A 6 0.22 12.87 24.64
N LYS A 7 0.13 11.64 25.16
CA LYS A 7 0.85 10.49 24.64
C LYS A 7 0.20 10.09 23.31
N LYS A 8 0.82 10.52 22.21
CA LYS A 8 0.44 10.14 20.85
C LYS A 8 0.63 8.62 20.70
N GLU A 9 -0.47 7.87 20.70
CA GLU A 9 -0.47 6.45 20.33
C GLU A 9 -0.02 6.32 18.87
N HIS A 10 1.18 5.77 18.69
CA HIS A 10 1.74 5.52 17.37
C HIS A 10 1.25 4.15 16.87
N LYS A 11 0.45 4.18 15.80
CA LYS A 11 -0.08 3.00 15.10
C LYS A 11 1.05 2.03 14.69
N PRO A 12 0.85 0.69 14.78
CA PRO A 12 1.87 -0.29 14.45
C PRO A 12 2.05 -0.38 12.93
N HIS A 13 3.10 0.29 12.44
CA HIS A 13 3.71 -0.04 11.16
C HIS A 13 5.03 -0.73 11.48
N ASP A 14 4.94 -2.01 11.84
CA ASP A 14 5.92 -2.70 12.69
C ASP A 14 7.28 -3.04 12.05
N ASP A 15 7.47 -2.89 10.73
CA ASP A 15 8.74 -3.35 10.12
C ASP A 15 9.71 -2.21 9.82
N GLN A 16 9.19 -1.06 9.37
CA GLN A 16 10.03 0.03 8.84
C GLN A 16 10.56 0.97 9.92
N HIS A 17 10.03 0.89 11.14
CA HIS A 17 10.41 1.82 12.20
C HIS A 17 11.67 1.35 12.96
N LEU A 18 11.86 0.04 13.11
CA LEU A 18 12.98 -0.52 13.88
C LEU A 18 14.35 -0.12 13.29
N ASP A 19 14.48 -0.11 11.96
CA ASP A 19 15.72 0.29 11.29
C ASP A 19 16.08 1.76 11.53
N LYS A 20 15.07 2.59 11.79
CA LYS A 20 15.19 4.04 12.03
C LYS A 20 15.42 4.39 13.49
N LEU A 21 15.16 3.47 14.41
CA LEU A 21 15.39 3.67 15.84
C LEU A 21 16.90 3.74 16.14
N THR A 22 17.22 4.44 17.21
CA THR A 22 18.57 4.49 17.78
C THR A 22 18.85 3.24 18.59
N VAL A 23 20.14 2.95 18.83
CA VAL A 23 20.56 1.75 19.58
C VAL A 23 19.98 1.74 21.00
N LYS A 24 19.78 2.91 21.62
CA LYS A 24 19.19 3.01 22.97
C LYS A 24 17.72 2.58 22.97
N GLU A 25 16.94 3.10 22.04
CA GLU A 25 15.52 2.74 21.87
C GLU A 25 15.36 1.25 21.53
N LEU A 26 16.25 0.70 20.70
CA LEU A 26 16.27 -0.74 20.43
C LEU A 26 16.62 -1.58 21.66
N ARG A 27 17.49 -1.10 22.56
CA ARG A 27 17.82 -1.80 23.82
C ARG A 27 16.67 -1.79 24.80
N GLU A 28 15.94 -0.68 24.91
CA GLU A 28 14.75 -0.57 25.76
C GLU A 28 13.65 -1.52 25.27
N ILE A 29 13.37 -1.52 23.96
CA ILE A 29 12.39 -2.44 23.37
C ILE A 29 12.85 -3.89 23.51
N ALA A 30 14.14 -4.17 23.30
CA ALA A 30 14.67 -5.50 23.53
C ALA A 30 14.44 -5.92 24.99
N ALA A 31 14.79 -5.10 25.98
CA ALA A 31 14.69 -5.36 27.43
C ALA A 31 13.29 -5.78 27.93
N GLU A 32 12.23 -5.40 27.21
CA GLU A 32 10.85 -5.79 27.52
C GLU A 32 10.55 -7.27 27.20
N PHE A 33 11.30 -7.88 26.29
CA PHE A 33 11.17 -9.31 25.96
C PHE A 33 11.99 -10.18 26.93
N PRO A 34 11.69 -11.48 27.08
CA PRO A 34 12.59 -12.39 27.80
C PRO A 34 13.80 -12.75 26.92
N HIS A 35 15.02 -12.44 27.37
CA HIS A 35 16.29 -12.74 26.68
C HIS A 35 17.23 -13.54 27.60
N GLU A 36 17.89 -14.52 27.00
CA GLU A 36 18.96 -15.29 27.64
C GLU A 36 20.36 -14.67 27.40
N ARG A 37 20.47 -13.72 26.47
CA ARG A 37 21.74 -13.09 26.05
C ARG A 37 21.85 -11.64 26.53
N ALA A 38 23.09 -11.20 26.77
CA ALA A 38 23.39 -9.82 27.14
C ALA A 38 23.08 -8.84 26.00
N ILE A 39 21.90 -8.22 26.06
CA ILE A 39 21.41 -7.19 25.12
C ILE A 39 22.43 -6.05 24.96
N HIS A 40 23.22 -5.79 26.01
CA HIS A 40 24.19 -4.71 26.02
C HIS A 40 25.38 -4.91 25.08
N ASP A 41 25.68 -6.16 24.71
CA ASP A 41 26.81 -6.51 23.84
C ASP A 41 26.39 -6.64 22.37
N MET A 42 25.08 -6.55 22.07
CA MET A 42 24.54 -6.72 20.73
C MET A 42 24.70 -5.47 19.87
N ASN A 43 25.04 -5.68 18.59
CA ASN A 43 25.11 -4.65 17.56
C ASN A 43 23.71 -4.17 17.15
N LYS A 44 23.62 -3.02 16.46
CA LYS A 44 22.33 -2.45 16.03
C LYS A 44 21.50 -3.45 15.20
N GLU A 45 22.15 -4.12 14.26
CA GLU A 45 21.52 -5.09 13.36
C GLU A 45 21.00 -6.32 14.12
N GLU A 46 21.78 -6.79 15.09
CA GLU A 46 21.42 -7.93 15.95
C GLU A 46 20.24 -7.60 16.87
N LEU A 47 20.18 -6.37 17.41
CA LEU A 47 19.04 -5.90 18.20
C LEU A 47 17.76 -5.83 17.37
N VAL A 48 17.86 -5.33 16.13
CA VAL A 48 16.70 -5.29 15.22
C VAL A 48 16.22 -6.70 14.89
N ALA A 49 17.15 -7.63 14.59
CA ALA A 49 16.81 -9.02 14.32
C ALA A 49 16.15 -9.70 15.52
N PHE A 50 16.69 -9.49 16.72
CA PHE A 50 16.12 -10.00 17.97
C PHE A 50 14.70 -9.46 18.21
N ILE A 51 14.47 -8.17 18.02
CA ILE A 51 13.14 -7.57 18.18
C ILE A 51 12.17 -8.10 17.12
N LYS A 52 12.61 -8.30 15.87
CA LYS A 52 11.79 -8.89 14.80
C LYS A 52 11.42 -10.35 15.10
N GLU A 53 12.37 -11.12 15.60
CA GLU A 53 12.16 -12.53 16.02
C GLU A 53 11.23 -12.61 17.24
N ALA A 54 11.46 -11.80 18.26
CA ALA A 54 10.63 -11.73 19.47
C ALA A 54 9.19 -11.25 19.16
N LYS A 55 9.02 -10.35 18.18
CA LYS A 55 7.70 -9.93 17.66
C LYS A 55 7.06 -10.95 16.70
N GLY A 56 7.76 -12.01 16.31
CA GLY A 56 7.24 -13.06 15.43
C GLY A 56 6.98 -12.60 13.99
N ILE A 57 7.58 -11.50 13.56
CA ILE A 57 7.38 -10.96 12.21
C ILE A 57 8.42 -11.61 11.30
N LYS A 58 7.95 -12.55 10.46
CA LYS A 58 8.77 -13.14 9.39
C LYS A 58 9.23 -12.03 8.45
N ASP A 59 10.53 -11.98 8.18
CA ASP A 59 11.17 -11.15 7.15
C ASP A 59 10.65 -11.53 5.75
N GLU A 60 9.40 -11.21 5.46
CA GLU A 60 8.91 -11.17 4.10
C GLU A 60 9.35 -9.82 3.53
N PRO A 61 10.23 -9.77 2.51
CA PRO A 61 10.62 -8.51 1.92
C PRO A 61 9.37 -7.79 1.45
N HIS A 62 9.10 -6.61 2.02
CA HIS A 62 8.02 -5.73 1.61
C HIS A 62 8.29 -5.29 0.17
N ILE A 63 7.87 -6.09 -0.80
CA ILE A 63 7.90 -5.74 -2.22
C ILE A 63 7.01 -4.51 -2.33
N HIS A 64 7.60 -3.33 -2.47
CA HIS A 64 6.89 -2.12 -2.82
C HIS A 64 6.01 -2.43 -4.03
N LYS A 65 4.70 -2.60 -3.82
CA LYS A 65 3.73 -2.96 -4.87
C LYS A 65 3.44 -1.78 -5.79
N HIS A 66 4.43 -0.94 -6.09
CA HIS A 66 4.39 -0.07 -7.27
C HIS A 66 4.61 -0.92 -8.51
N ARG A 67 3.70 -1.88 -8.75
CA ARG A 67 3.64 -2.59 -10.02
C ARG A 67 3.22 -1.52 -11.05
N PRO A 68 4.07 -1.19 -12.04
CA PRO A 68 3.67 -0.25 -13.07
C PRO A 68 2.40 -0.79 -13.70
N LYS A 69 1.31 0.00 -13.66
CA LYS A 69 0.02 -0.40 -14.24
C LYS A 69 0.28 -0.68 -15.72
N GLY A 70 0.36 -1.97 -16.07
CA GLY A 70 0.80 -2.43 -17.38
C GLY A 70 0.03 -1.72 -18.49
N LYS A 71 0.74 -1.42 -19.60
CA LYS A 71 0.10 -0.90 -20.81
C LYS A 71 -0.99 -1.90 -21.22
N ILE A 72 -2.21 -1.40 -21.41
CA ILE A 72 -3.34 -2.25 -21.84
C ILE A 72 -3.03 -2.75 -23.25
N LYS A 73 -2.70 -4.04 -23.36
CA LYS A 73 -2.45 -4.74 -24.63
C LYS A 73 -3.78 -5.16 -25.28
N MET A 74 -4.70 -4.22 -25.48
CA MET A 74 -5.94 -4.50 -26.22
C MET A 74 -5.87 -3.92 -27.62
N THR A 75 -6.44 -4.64 -28.58
CA THR A 75 -6.54 -4.17 -29.96
C THR A 75 -7.54 -3.01 -30.05
N LYS A 76 -7.41 -2.17 -31.09
CA LYS A 76 -8.34 -1.05 -31.32
C LYS A 76 -9.83 -1.46 -31.36
N PRO A 77 -10.24 -2.57 -32.00
CA PRO A 77 -11.64 -3.01 -31.99
C PRO A 77 -12.11 -3.43 -30.58
N GLU A 78 -11.30 -4.17 -29.82
CA GLU A 78 -11.64 -4.56 -28.44
C GLU A 78 -11.85 -3.35 -27.52
N LEU A 79 -10.98 -2.34 -27.63
CA LEU A 79 -11.14 -1.10 -26.87
C LEU A 79 -12.46 -0.40 -27.19
N LYS A 80 -12.87 -0.39 -28.47
CA LYS A 80 -14.16 0.20 -28.88
C LYS A 80 -15.35 -0.62 -28.40
N ALA A 81 -15.27 -1.95 -28.42
CA ALA A 81 -16.30 -2.83 -27.88
C ALA A 81 -16.52 -2.57 -26.39
N LYS A 82 -15.43 -2.54 -25.61
CA LYS A 82 -15.48 -2.24 -24.17
C LYS A 82 -16.02 -0.85 -23.86
N ILE A 83 -15.71 0.15 -24.69
CA ILE A 83 -16.30 1.50 -24.55
C ILE A 83 -17.81 1.48 -24.77
N ARG A 84 -18.34 0.66 -25.69
CA ARG A 84 -19.79 0.55 -25.92
C ARG A 84 -20.49 -0.07 -24.71
N GLU A 85 -19.94 -1.16 -24.19
CA GLU A 85 -20.44 -1.82 -22.98
C GLU A 85 -20.49 -0.87 -21.77
N LEU A 86 -19.38 -0.17 -21.49
CA LEU A 86 -19.30 0.77 -20.38
C LEU A 86 -20.27 1.96 -20.53
N LYS A 87 -20.63 2.35 -21.76
CA LYS A 87 -21.65 3.39 -21.97
C LYS A 87 -23.04 2.90 -21.58
N ILE A 88 -23.36 1.64 -21.88
CA ILE A 88 -24.65 1.03 -21.50
C ILE A 88 -24.73 0.97 -19.97
N GLN A 89 -23.69 0.45 -19.32
CA GLN A 89 -23.60 0.41 -17.86
C GLN A 89 -23.69 1.80 -17.22
N ARG A 90 -23.11 2.81 -17.86
CA ARG A 90 -23.25 4.20 -17.39
C ARG A 90 -24.70 4.69 -17.52
N GLY A 91 -25.41 4.33 -18.58
CA GLY A 91 -26.83 4.65 -18.75
C GLY A 91 -27.67 4.06 -17.61
N GLN A 92 -27.48 2.77 -17.34
CA GLN A 92 -28.13 2.08 -16.22
C GLN A 92 -27.80 2.72 -14.87
N ALA A 93 -26.52 3.04 -14.61
CA ALA A 93 -26.14 3.72 -13.37
C ALA A 93 -26.75 5.12 -13.22
N LEU A 94 -27.06 5.81 -14.32
CA LEU A 94 -27.76 7.10 -14.28
C LEU A 94 -29.26 6.92 -14.00
N GLU A 95 -29.88 5.87 -14.56
CA GLU A 95 -31.27 5.48 -14.26
C GLU A 95 -31.42 5.10 -12.78
N ASP A 96 -30.47 4.32 -12.26
CA ASP A 96 -30.39 3.90 -10.85
C ASP A 96 -30.00 5.03 -9.89
N ARG A 97 -29.72 6.25 -10.40
CA ARG A 97 -29.21 7.42 -9.64
C ARG A 97 -27.95 7.13 -8.81
N ASP A 98 -27.14 6.15 -9.22
CA ASP A 98 -25.86 5.84 -8.58
C ASP A 98 -24.75 6.77 -9.14
N GLU A 99 -24.63 7.94 -8.51
CA GLU A 99 -23.67 8.96 -8.93
C GLU A 99 -22.23 8.44 -8.92
N ASN A 100 -21.86 7.69 -7.89
CA ASN A 100 -20.50 7.15 -7.71
C ASN A 100 -20.13 6.20 -8.85
N LYS A 101 -21.01 5.24 -9.17
CA LYS A 101 -20.80 4.33 -10.32
C LYS A 101 -20.78 5.10 -11.63
N SER A 102 -21.68 6.07 -11.82
CA SER A 102 -21.73 6.86 -13.05
C SER A 102 -20.44 7.65 -13.30
N VAL A 103 -19.83 8.22 -12.24
CA VAL A 103 -18.57 8.97 -12.31
C VAL A 103 -17.41 8.03 -12.59
N ALA A 104 -17.34 6.89 -11.90
CA ALA A 104 -16.31 5.88 -12.12
C ALA A 104 -16.33 5.37 -13.57
N LEU A 105 -17.51 5.03 -14.10
CA LEU A 105 -17.68 4.58 -15.49
C LEU A 105 -17.30 5.69 -16.48
N ARG A 106 -17.66 6.96 -16.22
CA ARG A 106 -17.23 8.10 -17.06
C ARG A 106 -15.71 8.20 -17.14
N HIS A 107 -15.00 8.03 -16.02
CA HIS A 107 -13.53 8.06 -15.99
C HIS A 107 -12.91 6.89 -16.75
N GLN A 108 -13.45 5.68 -16.57
CA GLN A 108 -13.00 4.49 -17.31
C GLN A 108 -13.18 4.66 -18.82
N ILE A 109 -14.34 5.15 -19.26
CA ILE A 109 -14.62 5.45 -20.68
C ILE A 109 -13.61 6.47 -21.21
N SER A 110 -13.33 7.53 -20.45
CA SER A 110 -12.39 8.58 -20.85
C SER A 110 -10.98 8.05 -20.98
N ARG A 111 -10.55 7.17 -20.06
CA ARG A 111 -9.25 6.51 -20.11
C ARG A 111 -9.14 5.60 -21.33
N LEU A 112 -10.14 4.76 -21.60
CA LEU A 112 -10.14 3.88 -22.76
C LEU A 112 -10.15 4.65 -24.09
N LYS A 113 -10.89 5.77 -24.18
CA LYS A 113 -10.84 6.69 -25.33
C LYS A 113 -9.46 7.35 -25.53
N LYS A 114 -8.75 7.65 -24.44
CA LYS A 114 -7.35 8.14 -24.52
C LYS A 114 -6.43 7.04 -25.03
N ILE A 115 -6.60 5.81 -24.55
CA ILE A 115 -5.79 4.66 -24.99
C ILE A 115 -6.07 4.33 -26.45
N SER A 116 -7.34 4.28 -26.89
CA SER A 116 -7.69 3.95 -28.27
C SER A 116 -7.18 4.96 -29.30
N ARG A 117 -6.92 6.22 -28.88
CA ARG A 117 -6.29 7.25 -29.70
C ARG A 117 -4.77 7.08 -29.81
N ARG A 118 -4.15 6.49 -28.79
CA ARG A 118 -2.69 6.25 -28.72
C ARG A 118 -2.27 4.93 -29.34
N VAL A 119 -3.19 3.96 -29.43
CA VAL A 119 -2.96 2.73 -30.18
C VAL A 119 -2.90 3.08 -31.66
N VAL A 120 -1.67 3.05 -32.22
CA VAL A 120 -1.45 3.06 -33.66
C VAL A 120 -2.15 1.83 -34.22
N GLY A 121 -3.02 2.02 -35.21
CA GLY A 121 -3.75 0.91 -35.82
C GLY A 121 -2.75 -0.04 -36.46
N VAL A 122 -2.72 -1.27 -35.96
CA VAL A 122 -2.31 -2.44 -36.74
C VAL A 122 -3.60 -3.07 -37.25
#